data_AF-A0A238VK87-F1
#
_entry.id   AF-A0A238VK87-F1
#
_cell.length_a   1.000
_cell.length_b   1.000
_cell.length_c   1.000
_cell.angle_alpha   90.00
_cell.angle_beta   90.00
_cell.angle_gamma   90.00
#
_symmetry.space_group_name_H-M   'P 1'
#
loop_
_entity.id
_entity.type
_entity.pdbx_description
1 polymer ?
#
loop_
_entity_poly.entity_id
_entity_poly.type
_entity_poly.pdbx_seq_one_letter_code
_entity_poly.pdbx_strand_id
1 'polypeptide(L)'
;MKTNIDNRKNIIISLKSYYGERIKGIDKQIQFLKMWNFMNISITIICFGILMTSIISEQLEFDFYKWQKTGLIALLSLIVFLNLPNAIFELKLLKHFKKINNYNDFNGIEKLNNDLKFQIDKLNNRIRTNIIQVILGILILFMSAWQTMNENNPYWEYMKIPIILFFGFIIIKFIIVNKKLTENIQKVENTVANTS
;
A
#
# COMPACT_ATOMS: atom_id res chain seq x y z
N MET A 1 -29.72 -17.25 -10.61
CA MET A 1 -28.63 -18.02 -9.98
C MET A 1 -27.41 -17.14 -9.95
N LYS A 2 -26.73 -16.98 -8.80
CA LYS A 2 -25.56 -16.08 -8.69
C LYS A 2 -24.33 -16.83 -9.18
N THR A 3 -23.65 -16.31 -10.21
CA THR A 3 -22.49 -16.99 -10.81
C THR A 3 -21.27 -16.89 -9.91
N ASN A 4 -20.27 -17.74 -10.14
CA ASN A 4 -18.99 -17.64 -9.44
C ASN A 4 -18.22 -16.37 -9.83
N ILE A 5 -18.40 -15.86 -11.05
CA ILE A 5 -17.92 -14.54 -11.47
C ILE A 5 -18.62 -13.41 -10.69
N ASP A 6 -19.93 -13.51 -10.45
CA ASP A 6 -20.64 -12.53 -9.60
C ASP A 6 -20.16 -12.56 -8.16
N ASN A 7 -19.86 -13.76 -7.62
CA ASN A 7 -19.26 -13.89 -6.29
C ASN A 7 -17.90 -13.16 -6.24
N ARG A 8 -17.05 -13.34 -7.26
CA ARG A 8 -15.78 -12.64 -7.39
C ARG A 8 -15.92 -11.13 -7.39
N LYS A 9 -16.88 -10.61 -8.18
CA LYS A 9 -17.22 -9.17 -8.22
C LYS A 9 -17.60 -8.65 -6.83
N ASN A 10 -18.42 -9.40 -6.09
CA ASN A 10 -18.81 -9.02 -4.72
C ASN A 10 -17.63 -9.05 -3.74
N ILE A 11 -16.73 -10.03 -3.86
CA ILE A 11 -15.50 -10.10 -3.08
C ILE A 11 -14.63 -8.85 -3.34
N ILE A 12 -14.47 -8.43 -4.60
CA ILE A 12 -13.73 -7.19 -4.93
C ILE A 12 -14.43 -5.95 -4.35
N ILE A 13 -15.77 -5.89 -4.41
CA ILE A 13 -16.54 -4.77 -3.88
C ILE A 13 -16.48 -4.70 -2.33
N SER A 14 -16.28 -5.83 -1.64
CA SER A 14 -16.19 -5.85 -0.18
C SER A 14 -14.88 -5.26 0.37
N LEU A 15 -13.88 -5.00 -0.48
CA LEU A 15 -12.70 -4.23 -0.07
C LEU A 15 -13.13 -2.83 0.37
N LYS A 16 -12.82 -2.48 1.63
CA LYS A 16 -13.01 -1.14 2.17
C LYS A 16 -12.08 -0.17 1.45
N SER A 17 -12.68 0.77 0.73
CA SER A 17 -11.91 1.78 -0.02
C SER A 17 -11.02 2.57 0.94
N TYR A 18 -9.80 2.85 0.49
CA TYR A 18 -8.85 3.61 1.28
C TYR A 18 -9.28 5.08 1.45
N TYR A 19 -9.91 5.67 0.43
CA TYR A 19 -10.27 7.10 0.40
C TYR A 19 -11.68 7.41 0.91
N GLY A 20 -12.30 6.49 1.66
CA GLY A 20 -13.64 6.66 2.22
C GLY A 20 -14.73 6.12 1.30
N GLU A 21 -15.66 6.97 0.86
CA GLU A 21 -16.73 6.56 -0.04
C GLU A 21 -16.22 6.31 -1.45
N ARG A 22 -16.73 5.23 -2.08
CA ARG A 22 -16.46 4.98 -3.50
C ARG A 22 -17.02 6.15 -4.30
N ILE A 23 -16.16 6.82 -5.06
CA ILE A 23 -16.59 7.79 -6.07
C ILE A 23 -17.63 7.11 -6.96
N LYS A 24 -18.77 7.77 -7.20
CA LYS A 24 -19.86 7.19 -8.01
C LYS A 24 -19.33 6.78 -9.40
N GLY A 25 -19.26 5.46 -9.64
CA GLY A 25 -18.82 4.85 -10.89
C GLY A 25 -17.39 4.31 -10.85
N ILE A 26 -17.24 3.02 -11.19
CA ILE A 26 -15.96 2.29 -11.17
C ILE A 26 -14.90 2.97 -12.05
N ASP A 27 -15.29 3.51 -13.22
CA ASP A 27 -14.35 4.17 -14.12
C ASP A 27 -13.79 5.47 -13.54
N LYS A 28 -14.64 6.30 -12.92
CA LYS A 28 -14.21 7.52 -12.23
C LYS A 28 -13.30 7.19 -11.06
N GLN A 29 -13.63 6.14 -10.30
CA GLN A 29 -12.80 5.66 -9.20
C GLN A 29 -11.42 5.18 -9.69
N ILE A 30 -11.36 4.43 -10.80
CA ILE A 30 -10.10 4.00 -11.41
C ILE A 30 -9.26 5.20 -11.86
N GLN A 31 -9.87 6.20 -12.51
CA GLN A 31 -9.16 7.39 -12.97
C GLN A 31 -8.59 8.21 -11.80
N PHE A 32 -9.40 8.43 -10.77
CA PHE A 32 -8.97 9.09 -9.54
C PHE A 32 -7.80 8.36 -8.89
N LEU A 33 -7.94 7.05 -8.67
CA LEU A 33 -6.89 6.23 -8.06
C LEU A 33 -5.61 6.18 -8.90
N LYS A 34 -5.68 6.22 -10.24
CA LYS A 34 -4.48 6.31 -11.09
C LYS A 34 -3.71 7.60 -10.83
N MET A 35 -4.40 8.75 -10.90
CA MET A 35 -3.79 10.06 -10.69
C MET A 35 -3.22 10.16 -9.27
N TRP A 36 -4.02 9.79 -8.28
CA TRP A 36 -3.61 9.85 -6.89
C TRP A 36 -2.45 8.90 -6.57
N ASN A 37 -2.46 7.67 -7.09
CA ASN A 37 -1.32 6.75 -6.93
C ASN A 37 -0.05 7.32 -7.55
N PHE A 38 -0.12 7.92 -8.74
CA PHE A 38 1.04 8.55 -9.36
C PHE A 38 1.63 9.65 -8.46
N MET A 39 0.80 10.54 -7.94
CA MET A 39 1.23 11.59 -7.01
C MET A 39 1.85 11.00 -5.74
N ASN A 40 1.18 10.02 -5.12
CA ASN A 40 1.67 9.36 -3.91
C ASN A 40 3.01 8.65 -4.13
N ILE A 41 3.20 7.95 -5.26
CA ILE A 41 4.46 7.29 -5.60
C ILE A 41 5.58 8.31 -5.71
N SER A 42 5.35 9.41 -6.43
CA SER A 42 6.34 10.47 -6.61
C SER A 42 6.76 11.08 -5.27
N ILE A 43 5.80 11.47 -4.42
CA ILE A 43 6.10 12.03 -3.09
C ILE A 43 6.82 10.99 -2.22
N THR A 44 6.40 9.73 -2.30
CA THR A 44 7.03 8.63 -1.57
C THR A 44 8.49 8.45 -1.94
N ILE A 45 8.81 8.43 -3.24
CA ILE A 45 10.19 8.31 -3.73
C ILE A 45 11.03 9.50 -3.27
N ILE A 46 10.49 10.72 -3.33
CA ILE A 46 11.20 11.93 -2.88
C ILE A 46 11.48 11.87 -1.38
N CYS A 47 10.48 11.58 -0.55
CA CYS A 47 10.64 11.52 0.90
C CYS A 47 11.61 10.41 1.31
N PHE A 48 11.45 9.22 0.74
CA PHE A 48 12.34 8.09 0.99
C PHE A 48 13.77 8.41 0.54
N GLY A 49 13.92 9.01 -0.65
CA GLY A 49 15.21 9.46 -1.17
C GLY A 49 15.91 10.40 -0.20
N ILE A 50 15.22 11.46 0.26
CA ILE A 50 15.81 12.43 1.20
C ILE A 50 16.18 11.77 2.54
N LEU A 51 15.32 10.90 3.08
CA LEU A 51 15.62 10.21 4.35
C LEU A 51 16.83 9.28 4.21
N MET A 52 16.91 8.52 3.12
CA MET A 52 18.03 7.60 2.89
C MET A 52 19.33 8.34 2.60
N THR A 53 19.29 9.40 1.78
CA THR A 53 20.50 10.21 1.52
C THR A 53 20.97 10.91 2.79
N SER A 54 20.06 11.36 3.65
CA SER A 54 20.37 11.96 4.94
C SER A 54 21.04 10.99 5.91
N ILE A 55 20.58 9.73 5.94
CA ILE A 55 21.20 8.67 6.75
C ILE A 55 22.61 8.34 6.25
N ILE A 56 22.77 8.25 4.92
CA ILE A 56 24.05 7.89 4.29
C ILE A 56 25.06 9.06 4.40
N SER A 57 24.61 10.29 4.19
CA SER A 57 25.49 11.47 4.21
C SER A 57 26.13 11.67 5.58
N GLU A 58 25.38 11.47 6.65
CA GLU A 58 25.91 11.59 8.02
C GLU A 58 26.95 10.51 8.34
N GLN A 59 26.80 9.30 7.80
CA GLN A 59 27.81 8.24 7.95
C GLN A 59 29.09 8.51 7.17
N LEU A 60 29.00 9.30 6.10
CA LEU A 60 30.12 9.66 5.22
C LEU A 60 30.66 11.07 5.51
N GLU A 61 30.19 11.70 6.59
CA GLU A 61 30.55 13.08 6.98
C GLU A 61 30.30 14.12 5.87
N PHE A 62 29.34 13.86 4.98
CA PHE A 62 28.91 14.80 3.95
C PHE A 62 27.85 15.76 4.49
N ASP A 63 27.95 17.04 4.11
CA ASP A 63 27.06 18.10 4.57
C ASP A 63 25.67 18.15 3.85
N PHE A 64 25.33 17.11 3.08
CA PHE A 64 24.06 17.03 2.36
C PHE A 64 22.93 16.53 3.27
N TYR A 65 21.80 17.25 3.32
CA TYR A 65 20.57 16.87 4.05
C TYR A 65 20.84 16.34 5.48
N LYS A 66 21.05 17.24 6.44
CA LYS A 66 21.32 16.87 7.83
C LYS A 66 20.16 16.09 8.45
N TRP A 67 20.44 14.91 9.02
CA TRP A 67 19.45 14.04 9.66
C TRP A 67 18.60 14.79 10.68
N GLN A 68 19.23 15.65 11.48
CA GLN A 68 18.57 16.49 12.47
C GLN A 68 17.46 17.38 11.88
N LYS A 69 17.49 17.70 10.58
CA LYS A 69 16.45 18.54 9.94
C LYS A 69 15.35 17.74 9.23
N THR A 70 15.33 16.42 9.37
CA THR A 70 14.43 15.54 8.61
C THR A 70 13.13 15.18 9.33
N GLY A 71 12.86 15.69 10.53
CA GLY A 71 11.65 15.38 11.29
C GLY A 71 10.34 15.58 10.50
N LEU A 72 10.21 16.71 9.80
CA LEU A 72 9.03 16.98 8.98
C LEU A 72 8.93 16.02 7.78
N ILE A 73 10.07 15.66 7.18
CA ILE A 73 10.13 14.71 6.06
C ILE A 73 9.75 13.32 6.52
N ALA A 74 10.18 12.90 7.72
CA ALA A 74 9.78 11.64 8.33
C ALA A 74 8.26 11.58 8.59
N LEU A 75 7.66 12.66 9.12
CA LEU A 75 6.20 12.76 9.28
C LEU A 75 5.47 12.64 7.94
N LEU A 76 5.89 13.40 6.93
CA LEU A 76 5.28 13.36 5.61
C LEU A 76 5.42 11.98 4.99
N SER A 77 6.61 11.37 5.11
CA SER A 77 6.89 10.02 4.60
C SER A 77 5.95 8.99 5.19
N LEU A 78 5.67 9.05 6.50
CA LEU A 78 4.80 8.11 7.19
C LEU A 78 3.40 8.12 6.60
N ILE A 79 2.86 9.30 6.35
CA ILE A 79 1.51 9.49 5.77
C ILE A 79 1.44 8.86 4.38
N VAL A 80 2.41 9.13 3.51
CA VAL A 80 2.36 8.61 2.13
C VAL A 80 2.67 7.12 2.04
N PHE A 81 3.64 6.62 2.82
CA PHE A 81 4.10 5.23 2.75
C PHE A 81 3.07 4.22 3.25
N LEU A 82 2.33 4.55 4.33
CA LEU A 82 1.29 3.67 4.88
C LEU A 82 0.15 3.44 3.88
N ASN A 83 -0.12 4.46 3.07
CA ASN A 83 -1.33 4.54 2.27
C ASN A 83 -1.12 3.92 0.89
N LEU A 84 0.10 4.03 0.37
CA LEU A 84 0.45 3.65 -0.98
C LEU A 84 0.12 2.18 -1.35
N PRO A 85 0.48 1.16 -0.55
CA PRO A 85 0.18 -0.23 -0.89
C PRO A 85 -1.32 -0.49 -1.12
N ASN A 86 -2.17 0.04 -0.24
CA ASN A 86 -3.61 -0.21 -0.28
C ASN A 86 -4.25 0.44 -1.51
N ALA A 87 -3.83 1.65 -1.86
CA ALA A 87 -4.32 2.36 -3.03
C ALA A 87 -3.90 1.66 -4.34
N ILE A 88 -2.72 1.04 -4.38
CA ILE A 88 -2.29 0.19 -5.51
C ILE A 88 -3.15 -1.08 -5.60
N PHE A 89 -3.41 -1.76 -4.49
CA PHE A 89 -4.23 -2.98 -4.47
C PHE A 89 -5.67 -2.71 -4.89
N GLU A 90 -6.27 -1.63 -4.39
CA GLU A 90 -7.62 -1.20 -4.77
C GLU A 90 -7.70 -0.92 -6.27
N LEU A 91 -6.76 -0.15 -6.82
CA LEU A 91 -6.71 0.14 -8.25
C LEU A 91 -6.59 -1.14 -9.09
N LYS A 92 -5.75 -2.09 -8.66
CA LYS A 92 -5.58 -3.37 -9.37
C LYS A 92 -6.86 -4.18 -9.37
N LEU A 93 -7.52 -4.30 -8.23
CA LEU A 93 -8.77 -5.04 -8.09
C LEU A 93 -9.91 -4.43 -8.89
N LEU A 94 -10.01 -3.10 -8.95
CA LEU A 94 -11.02 -2.42 -9.76
C LEU A 94 -10.77 -2.56 -11.27
N LYS A 95 -9.50 -2.51 -11.72
CA LYS A 95 -9.17 -2.82 -13.11
C LYS A 95 -9.59 -4.25 -13.47
N HIS A 96 -9.30 -5.20 -12.58
CA HIS A 96 -9.70 -6.58 -12.75
C HIS A 96 -11.23 -6.73 -12.77
N PHE A 97 -11.95 -6.07 -11.86
CA PHE A 97 -13.42 -6.04 -11.84
C PHE A 97 -14.00 -5.64 -13.20
N LYS A 98 -13.46 -4.58 -13.82
CA LYS A 98 -13.90 -4.13 -15.14
C LYS A 98 -13.66 -5.19 -16.22
N LYS A 99 -12.50 -5.84 -16.17
CA LYS A 99 -12.12 -6.86 -17.16
C LYS A 99 -12.99 -8.11 -17.10
N ILE A 100 -13.37 -8.56 -15.90
CA ILE A 100 -14.20 -9.76 -15.71
C ILE A 100 -15.71 -9.51 -15.90
N ASN A 101 -16.12 -8.33 -16.34
CA ASN A 101 -17.55 -8.00 -16.37
C ASN A 101 -18.35 -8.95 -17.28
N ASN A 102 -17.73 -9.43 -18.36
CA ASN A 102 -18.34 -10.27 -19.40
C ASN A 102 -17.81 -11.72 -19.37
N TYR A 103 -17.20 -12.15 -18.27
CA TYR A 103 -16.62 -13.49 -18.18
C TYR A 103 -17.68 -14.51 -17.73
N ASN A 104 -17.59 -15.72 -18.29
CA ASN A 104 -18.39 -16.87 -17.87
C ASN A 104 -17.68 -17.64 -16.75
N ASP A 105 -18.44 -18.46 -16.04
CA ASP A 105 -17.89 -19.37 -15.03
C ASP A 105 -17.02 -20.45 -15.67
N PHE A 106 -15.97 -20.88 -14.94
CA PHE A 106 -15.06 -21.93 -15.37
C PHE A 106 -14.62 -22.79 -14.19
N ASN A 107 -14.19 -24.02 -14.47
CA ASN A 107 -13.77 -24.96 -13.43
C ASN A 107 -12.57 -24.42 -12.62
N GLY A 108 -12.68 -24.45 -11.29
CA GLY A 108 -11.62 -23.99 -10.38
C GLY A 108 -11.71 -22.51 -9.96
N ILE A 109 -12.66 -21.73 -10.49
CA ILE A 109 -12.90 -20.34 -10.09
C ILE A 109 -13.22 -20.20 -8.58
N GLU A 110 -13.89 -21.17 -7.97
CA GLU A 110 -14.25 -21.14 -6.56
C GLU A 110 -13.03 -21.10 -5.64
N LYS A 111 -12.03 -21.92 -5.93
CA LYS A 111 -10.75 -21.91 -5.21
C LYS A 111 -10.07 -20.54 -5.32
N LEU A 112 -10.03 -19.98 -6.53
CA LEU A 112 -9.47 -18.64 -6.77
C LEU A 112 -10.27 -17.54 -6.05
N ASN A 113 -11.58 -17.68 -5.92
CA ASN A 113 -12.43 -16.75 -5.17
C ASN A 113 -12.18 -16.85 -3.67
N ASN A 114 -12.03 -18.05 -3.12
CA ASN A 114 -11.69 -18.25 -1.71
C ASN A 114 -10.33 -17.66 -1.37
N ASP A 115 -9.32 -17.88 -2.22
CA ASP A 115 -7.98 -17.29 -2.06
C ASP A 115 -8.05 -15.75 -2.11
N LEU A 116 -8.81 -15.19 -3.04
CA LEU A 116 -8.99 -13.74 -3.16
C LEU A 116 -9.70 -13.17 -1.92
N LYS A 117 -10.77 -13.82 -1.46
CA LYS A 117 -11.53 -13.42 -0.27
C LYS A 117 -10.62 -13.38 0.95
N PHE A 118 -9.79 -14.39 1.14
CA PHE A 118 -8.82 -14.42 2.24
C PHE A 118 -7.83 -13.25 2.18
N GLN A 119 -7.36 -12.85 0.98
CA GLN A 119 -6.52 -11.65 0.86
C GLN A 119 -7.29 -10.37 1.21
N ILE A 120 -8.53 -10.23 0.72
CA ILE A 120 -9.34 -9.03 0.95
C ILE A 120 -9.73 -8.90 2.43
N ASP A 121 -10.07 -9.99 3.11
CA ASP A 121 -10.36 -9.98 4.54
C ASP A 121 -9.14 -9.54 5.37
N LYS A 122 -7.93 -9.98 4.98
CA LYS A 122 -6.68 -9.47 5.57
C LYS A 122 -6.46 -7.98 5.30
N LEU A 123 -6.73 -7.53 4.08
CA LEU A 123 -6.62 -6.12 3.70
C LEU A 123 -7.67 -5.23 4.38
N ASN A 124 -8.81 -5.77 4.77
CA ASN A 124 -9.84 -5.06 5.54
C ASN A 124 -9.49 -4.98 7.04
N ASN A 125 -8.80 -5.99 7.59
CA ASN A 125 -8.37 -6.04 8.99
C ASN A 125 -6.95 -5.45 9.18
N ARG A 126 -6.73 -4.21 8.70
CA ARG A 126 -5.39 -3.60 8.58
C ARG A 126 -4.65 -3.46 9.90
N ILE A 127 -5.31 -2.98 10.95
CA ILE A 127 -4.67 -2.73 12.25
C ILE A 127 -4.17 -4.04 12.86
N ARG A 128 -5.07 -5.03 12.98
CA ARG A 128 -4.73 -6.34 13.55
C ARG A 128 -3.64 -7.06 12.76
N THR A 129 -3.65 -6.94 11.43
CA THR A 129 -2.64 -7.59 10.58
C THR A 129 -1.30 -6.86 10.53
N ASN A 130 -1.24 -5.60 10.98
CA ASN A 130 -0.05 -4.75 10.88
C ASN A 130 0.36 -4.13 12.21
N ILE A 131 0.16 -4.85 13.32
CA ILE A 131 0.38 -4.27 14.64
C ILE A 131 1.82 -3.77 14.83
N ILE A 132 2.82 -4.46 14.25
CA ILE A 132 4.22 -4.04 14.30
C ILE A 132 4.42 -2.72 13.54
N GLN A 133 3.87 -2.58 12.33
CA GLN A 133 3.98 -1.34 11.56
C GLN A 133 3.21 -0.20 12.24
N VAL A 134 2.09 -0.49 12.90
CA VAL A 134 1.33 0.50 13.68
C VAL A 134 2.15 1.01 14.86
N ILE A 135 2.80 0.10 15.63
CA ILE A 135 3.66 0.48 16.75
C ILE A 135 4.84 1.33 16.27
N LEU A 136 5.54 0.89 15.22
CA LEU A 136 6.63 1.66 14.61
C LEU A 136 6.15 3.01 14.08
N GLY A 137 4.98 3.04 13.43
CA GLY A 137 4.39 4.27 12.92
C GLY A 137 4.07 5.27 14.03
N ILE A 138 3.48 4.82 15.14
CA ILE A 138 3.21 5.68 16.30
C ILE A 138 4.51 6.23 16.89
N LEU A 139 5.53 5.38 17.04
CA LEU A 139 6.85 5.80 17.52
C LEU A 139 7.48 6.87 16.62
N ILE A 140 7.48 6.64 15.31
CA ILE A 140 8.00 7.60 14.32
C ILE A 140 7.20 8.90 14.37
N LEU A 141 5.88 8.82 14.47
CA LEU A 141 5.02 10.00 14.54
C LEU A 141 5.38 10.88 15.75
N PHE A 142 5.46 10.32 16.95
CA PHE A 142 5.80 11.08 18.16
C PHE A 142 7.21 11.67 18.09
N MET A 143 8.21 10.87 17.71
CA MET A 143 9.61 11.32 17.69
C MET A 143 9.87 12.36 16.59
N SER A 144 9.22 12.22 15.44
CA SER A 144 9.35 13.17 14.33
C SER A 144 8.62 14.48 14.61
N ALA A 145 7.47 14.43 15.29
CA ALA A 145 6.79 15.61 15.79
C ALA A 145 7.63 16.35 16.84
N TRP A 146 8.23 15.63 17.79
CA TRP A 146 9.15 16.22 18.76
C TRP A 146 10.34 16.88 18.07
N GLN A 147 11.03 16.18 17.15
CA GLN A 147 12.17 16.74 16.42
C GLN A 147 11.79 18.00 15.61
N THR A 148 10.58 18.04 15.06
CA THR A 148 10.10 19.17 14.27
C THR A 148 9.78 20.39 15.14
N MET A 149 9.28 20.17 16.37
CA MET A 149 8.98 21.24 17.32
C MET A 149 10.21 21.73 18.08
N ASN A 150 11.19 20.85 18.29
CA ASN A 150 12.43 21.11 19.00
C ASN A 150 13.56 20.32 18.33
N GLU A 151 14.43 21.03 17.60
CA GLU A 151 15.52 20.42 16.81
C GLU A 151 16.57 19.68 17.68
N ASN A 152 16.45 19.75 19.01
CA ASN A 152 17.34 19.08 19.97
C ASN A 152 16.71 17.82 20.60
N ASN A 153 15.97 16.98 19.85
CA ASN A 153 15.52 15.70 20.39
C ASN A 153 16.73 14.74 20.53
N PRO A 154 17.14 14.39 21.76
CA PRO A 154 18.33 13.56 21.98
C PRO A 154 18.18 12.13 21.43
N TYR A 155 16.94 11.70 21.18
CA TYR A 155 16.64 10.37 20.66
C TYR A 155 16.57 10.31 19.14
N TRP A 156 16.61 11.45 18.45
CA TRP A 156 16.40 11.50 17.00
C TRP A 156 17.45 10.71 16.22
N GLU A 157 18.69 10.69 16.71
CA GLU A 157 19.77 9.93 16.09
C GLU A 157 19.48 8.42 16.00
N TYR A 158 18.83 7.87 17.03
CA TYR A 158 18.47 6.46 17.06
C TYR A 158 17.26 6.13 16.17
N MET A 159 16.48 7.14 15.73
CA MET A 159 15.27 6.95 14.93
C MET A 159 15.53 6.43 13.51
N LYS A 160 16.79 6.47 13.03
CA LYS A 160 17.20 5.88 11.76
C LYS A 160 16.78 4.41 11.66
N ILE A 161 17.01 3.64 12.73
CA ILE A 161 16.74 2.19 12.76
C ILE A 161 15.22 1.91 12.68
N PRO A 162 14.36 2.47 13.57
CA PRO A 162 12.90 2.34 13.44
C PRO A 162 12.35 2.74 12.08
N ILE A 163 12.87 3.83 11.48
CA ILE A 163 12.41 4.33 10.18
C ILE A 163 12.76 3.35 9.05
N ILE A 164 14.00 2.84 9.02
CA ILE A 164 14.41 1.81 8.04
C ILE A 164 13.58 0.54 8.21
N LEU A 165 13.39 0.07 9.45
CA LEU A 165 12.58 -1.12 9.73
C LEU A 165 11.13 -0.93 9.26
N PHE A 166 10.55 0.23 9.54
CA PHE A 166 9.19 0.57 9.12
C PHE A 166 9.02 0.49 7.60
N PHE A 167 9.93 1.11 6.83
CA PHE A 167 9.89 1.02 5.38
C PHE A 167 10.11 -0.41 4.88
N GLY A 168 11.09 -1.13 5.44
CA GLY A 168 11.37 -2.52 5.10
C GLY A 168 10.16 -3.42 5.29
N PHE A 169 9.46 -3.32 6.42
CA PHE A 169 8.24 -4.10 6.68
C PHE A 169 7.13 -3.79 5.69
N ILE A 170 6.92 -2.51 5.33
CA ILE A 170 5.90 -2.12 4.35
C ILE A 170 6.25 -2.68 2.97
N ILE A 171 7.50 -2.57 2.53
CA ILE A 171 7.96 -3.05 1.22
C ILE A 171 7.82 -4.58 1.12
N ILE A 172 8.31 -5.33 2.12
CA ILE A 172 8.21 -6.80 2.13
C ILE A 172 6.75 -7.22 2.06
N LYS A 173 5.89 -6.62 2.89
CA LYS A 173 4.46 -6.93 2.87
C LYS A 173 3.84 -6.59 1.51
N PHE A 174 4.17 -5.44 0.95
CA PHE A 174 3.69 -5.03 -0.35
C PHE A 174 4.03 -6.08 -1.40
N ILE A 175 5.29 -6.52 -1.50
CA ILE A 175 5.75 -7.53 -2.46
C ILE A 175 4.95 -8.83 -2.32
N ILE A 176 4.81 -9.34 -1.09
CA ILE A 176 4.11 -10.61 -0.83
C ILE A 176 2.65 -10.54 -1.24
N VAL A 177 1.93 -9.49 -0.82
CA VAL A 177 0.50 -9.35 -1.13
C VAL A 177 0.30 -9.03 -2.60
N ASN A 178 1.15 -8.18 -3.18
CA ASN A 178 1.11 -7.82 -4.59
C ASN A 178 1.25 -9.06 -5.48
N LYS A 179 2.21 -9.94 -5.16
CA LYS A 179 2.44 -11.21 -5.87
C LYS A 179 1.18 -12.08 -5.82
N LYS A 180 0.64 -12.34 -4.62
CA LYS A 180 -0.57 -13.17 -4.43
C LYS A 180 -1.78 -12.64 -5.19
N LEU A 181 -2.02 -11.32 -5.13
CA LEU A 181 -3.12 -10.70 -5.87
C LEU A 181 -2.91 -10.78 -7.39
N THR A 182 -1.69 -10.49 -7.88
CA THR A 182 -1.38 -10.58 -9.31
C THR A 182 -1.59 -12.00 -9.83
N GLU A 183 -1.02 -13.01 -9.17
CA GLU A 183 -1.14 -14.41 -9.58
C GLU A 183 -2.60 -14.87 -9.60
N ASN A 184 -3.38 -14.50 -8.58
CA ASN A 184 -4.81 -14.84 -8.54
C ASN A 184 -5.59 -14.18 -9.68
N ILE A 185 -5.34 -12.89 -9.94
CA ILE A 185 -5.97 -12.13 -11.02
C ILE A 185 -5.60 -12.71 -12.39
N GLN A 186 -4.31 -12.93 -12.64
CA GLN A 186 -3.81 -13.44 -13.91
C GLN A 186 -4.32 -14.85 -14.22
N LYS A 187 -4.44 -15.73 -13.22
CA LYS A 187 -5.03 -17.06 -13.41
C LYS A 187 -6.45 -16.96 -13.95
N VAL A 188 -7.28 -16.10 -13.37
CA VAL A 188 -8.66 -15.88 -13.85
C VAL A 188 -8.66 -15.29 -15.27
N GLU A 189 -7.85 -14.26 -15.51
CA GLU A 189 -7.82 -13.57 -16.80
C GLU A 189 -7.29 -14.44 -17.95
N ASN A 190 -6.29 -15.29 -17.69
CA ASN A 190 -5.70 -16.15 -18.71
C ASN A 190 -6.54 -17.41 -18.96
N THR A 191 -7.15 -18.00 -17.93
CA THR A 191 -8.01 -19.17 -18.12
C THR A 191 -9.21 -18.83 -19.00
N VAL A 192 -9.84 -17.68 -18.78
CA VAL A 192 -11.00 -17.27 -19.60
C VAL A 192 -10.58 -16.94 -21.03
N ALA A 193 -9.46 -16.24 -21.23
CA ALA A 193 -8.95 -15.92 -22.57
C ALA A 193 -8.59 -17.17 -23.41
N ASN A 194 -8.25 -18.28 -22.75
CA ASN A 194 -7.94 -19.55 -23.43
C ASN A 194 -9.18 -20.44 -23.65
N THR A 195 -10.34 -20.06 -23.10
CA THR A 195 -11.62 -20.79 -23.22
C THR A 195 -12.69 -20.05 -24.01
N SER A 196 -12.40 -18.81 -24.45
CA SER A 196 -13.22 -17.96 -25.31
C SER A 196 -12.79 -18.08 -26.77
#